data_AF-A0A4R3J243-F1
#
_entry.id   AF-A0A4R3J243-F1
#
_cell.length_a   1.000
_cell.length_b   1.000
_cell.length_c   1.000
_cell.angle_alpha   90.00
_cell.angle_beta   90.00
_cell.angle_gamma   90.00
#
_symmetry.space_group_name_H-M   'P 1'
#
loop_
_entity.id
_entity.type
_entity.pdbx_description
1 polymer ?
#
loop_
_entity_poly.entity_id
_entity_poly.type
_entity_poly.pdbx_seq_one_letter_code
_entity_poly.pdbx_strand_id
1 'polypeptide(L)'
;THDAVSKVVTATRIARAADPDLLIDGELQFDAAFVPDVAAAKAQGSVLGGNANVFVFPNLESGNIAYKIAQRIGGAIAIGPILQGLAKPANDLSRGCSAEDILHMIAVTAAQADALSPKETEPAT
;
A
#
# COMPACT_ATOMS: atom_id res chain seq x y z
N THR A 1 23.71 11.49 -5.43
CA THR A 1 22.72 10.43 -5.09
C THR A 1 22.38 9.66 -6.34
N HIS A 2 22.09 8.36 -6.24
CA HIS A 2 21.73 7.52 -7.38
C HIS A 2 20.32 7.89 -7.90
N ASP A 3 20.07 7.86 -9.21
CA ASP A 3 18.81 8.31 -9.82
C ASP A 3 17.57 7.61 -9.25
N ALA A 4 17.66 6.30 -9.04
CA ALA A 4 16.64 5.51 -8.35
C ALA A 4 16.24 6.07 -6.96
N VAL A 5 17.20 6.61 -6.19
CA VAL A 5 16.93 7.25 -4.89
C VAL A 5 16.26 8.60 -5.09
N SER A 6 16.80 9.44 -6.00
CA SER A 6 16.24 10.75 -6.32
C SER A 6 14.77 10.67 -6.77
N LYS A 7 14.40 9.60 -7.50
CA LYS A 7 13.02 9.32 -7.89
C LYS A 7 12.10 9.12 -6.68
N VAL A 8 12.51 8.31 -5.71
CA VAL A 8 11.70 8.02 -4.51
C VAL A 8 11.57 9.27 -3.64
N VAL A 9 12.67 9.99 -3.41
CA VAL A 9 12.65 11.27 -2.66
C VAL A 9 11.69 12.28 -3.30
N THR A 10 11.73 12.40 -4.64
CA THR A 10 10.82 13.28 -5.37
C THR A 10 9.37 12.84 -5.25
N ALA A 11 9.09 11.54 -5.37
CA ALA A 11 7.74 10.98 -5.22
C ALA A 11 7.18 11.22 -3.81
N THR A 12 7.97 10.99 -2.75
CA THR A 12 7.58 11.26 -1.36
C THR A 12 7.19 12.73 -1.18
N ARG A 13 7.98 13.66 -1.71
CA ARG A 13 7.68 15.09 -1.64
C ARG A 13 6.37 15.44 -2.36
N ILE A 14 6.13 14.87 -3.54
CA ILE A 14 4.89 15.10 -4.29
C ILE A 14 3.69 14.54 -3.52
N ALA A 15 3.80 13.33 -2.97
CA ALA A 15 2.71 12.68 -2.24
C ALA A 15 2.33 13.45 -0.96
N ARG A 16 3.32 13.89 -0.16
CA ARG A 16 3.09 14.75 1.02
C ARG A 16 2.43 16.08 0.68
N ALA A 17 2.75 16.65 -0.49
CA ALA A 17 2.14 17.91 -0.93
C ALA A 17 0.72 17.72 -1.47
N ALA A 18 0.42 16.55 -2.04
CA ALA A 18 -0.90 16.21 -2.58
C ALA A 18 -1.92 15.92 -1.47
N ASP A 19 -1.49 15.32 -0.37
CA ASP A 19 -2.32 15.04 0.79
C ASP A 19 -1.49 15.17 2.09
N PRO A 20 -1.48 16.35 2.73
CA PRO A 20 -0.70 16.61 3.93
C PRO A 20 -1.18 15.86 5.18
N ASP A 21 -2.41 15.35 5.19
CA ASP A 21 -2.99 14.66 6.34
C ASP A 21 -2.52 13.20 6.42
N LEU A 22 -2.03 12.64 5.31
CA LEU A 22 -1.46 11.30 5.28
C LEU A 22 -0.06 11.25 5.91
N LEU A 23 0.14 10.28 6.80
CA LEU A 23 1.45 9.96 7.37
C LEU A 23 2.29 9.23 6.32
N ILE A 24 3.09 9.98 5.57
CA ILE A 24 3.96 9.47 4.50
C ILE A 24 5.40 9.78 4.87
N ASP A 25 6.33 8.85 4.69
CA ASP A 25 7.76 9.11 4.79
C ASP A 25 8.57 8.33 3.75
N GLY A 26 9.76 8.84 3.44
CA GLY A 26 10.62 8.26 2.43
C GLY A 26 11.79 9.18 2.06
N GLU A 27 12.82 8.67 1.40
CA GLU A 27 13.06 7.25 1.13
C GLU A 27 13.36 6.47 2.43
N LEU A 28 12.93 5.21 2.50
CA LEU A 28 13.24 4.36 3.65
C LEU A 28 13.59 2.96 3.16
N GLN A 29 14.57 2.34 3.82
CA GLN A 29 14.77 0.90 3.71
C GLN A 29 13.67 0.17 4.48
N PHE A 30 13.35 -1.07 4.06
CA PHE A 30 12.24 -1.83 4.66
C PHE A 30 12.39 -2.04 6.17
N ASP A 31 13.61 -2.32 6.65
CA ASP A 31 13.92 -2.48 8.07
C ASP A 31 13.65 -1.20 8.86
N ALA A 32 14.04 -0.03 8.35
CA ALA A 32 13.73 1.27 8.96
C ALA A 32 12.23 1.62 8.92
N ALA A 33 11.49 1.12 7.93
CA ALA A 33 10.04 1.33 7.83
C ALA A 33 9.23 0.42 8.77
N PHE A 34 9.73 -0.78 9.09
CA PHE A 34 8.97 -1.85 9.76
C PHE A 34 9.47 -2.23 11.17
N VAL A 35 10.73 -1.92 11.52
CA VAL A 35 11.31 -2.28 12.82
C VAL A 35 11.59 -1.00 13.63
N PRO A 36 10.86 -0.74 14.73
CA PRO A 36 11.01 0.48 15.52
C PRO A 36 12.44 0.75 15.99
N ASP A 37 13.17 -0.29 16.42
CA ASP A 37 14.56 -0.14 16.87
C ASP A 37 15.51 0.31 15.75
N VAL A 38 15.28 -0.19 14.52
CA VAL A 38 16.05 0.23 13.34
C VAL A 38 15.66 1.65 12.94
N ALA A 39 14.37 1.99 13.01
CA ALA A 39 13.88 3.34 12.74
C ALA A 39 14.51 4.37 13.70
N ALA A 40 14.59 4.07 14.99
CA ALA A 40 15.23 4.93 15.99
C ALA A 40 16.73 5.17 15.71
N ALA A 41 17.40 4.23 15.03
CA ALA A 41 18.80 4.36 14.66
C ALA A 41 19.01 5.03 13.29
N LYS A 42 18.23 4.67 12.28
CA LYS A 42 18.46 5.04 10.87
C LYS A 42 17.52 6.11 10.32
N ALA A 43 16.36 6.32 10.93
CA ALA A 43 15.29 7.20 10.47
C ALA A 43 14.79 8.10 11.61
N GLN A 44 15.73 8.73 12.32
CA GLN A 44 15.43 9.63 13.44
C GLN A 44 14.54 10.78 12.98
N GLY A 45 13.40 10.97 13.64
CA GLY A 45 12.41 11.99 13.27
C GLY A 45 11.43 11.57 12.17
N SER A 46 11.49 10.32 11.69
CA SER A 46 10.44 9.77 10.83
C SER A 46 9.08 9.81 11.53
N VAL A 47 8.06 10.29 10.82
CA VAL A 47 6.66 10.28 11.30
C VAL A 47 6.09 8.87 11.44
N LEU A 48 6.73 7.87 10.82
CA LEU A 48 6.29 6.48 10.86
C LEU A 48 6.85 5.72 12.06
N GLY A 49 8.02 6.11 12.58
CA GLY A 49 8.63 5.48 13.76
C GLY A 49 8.85 3.97 13.66
N GLY A 50 9.01 3.43 12.45
CA GLY A 50 9.13 1.99 12.21
C GLY A 50 7.80 1.21 12.25
N ASN A 51 6.66 1.90 12.19
CA ASN A 51 5.32 1.29 12.16
C ASN A 51 4.61 1.46 10.80
N ALA A 52 5.35 1.43 9.69
CA ALA A 52 4.73 1.49 8.37
C ALA A 52 3.82 0.28 8.13
N ASN A 53 2.60 0.54 7.66
CA ASN A 53 1.61 -0.47 7.30
C ASN A 53 1.26 -0.46 5.80
N VAL A 54 1.76 0.53 5.05
CA VAL A 54 1.64 0.63 3.59
C VAL A 54 3.03 0.77 2.99
N PHE A 55 3.35 -0.07 2.01
CA PHE A 55 4.66 -0.09 1.35
C PHE A 55 4.51 0.27 -0.13
N VAL A 56 5.06 1.41 -0.52
CA VAL A 56 5.09 1.85 -1.93
C VAL A 56 6.45 1.51 -2.54
N PHE A 57 6.44 0.62 -3.52
CA PHE A 57 7.67 0.12 -4.15
C PHE A 57 8.12 1.01 -5.33
N PRO A 58 9.44 1.16 -5.56
CA PRO A 58 9.96 2.03 -6.61
C PRO A 58 9.65 1.53 -8.04
N ASN A 59 9.35 0.25 -8.22
CA ASN A 59 8.98 -0.35 -9.51
C ASN A 59 8.24 -1.68 -9.32
N LEU A 60 7.77 -2.24 -10.44
CA LEU A 60 7.02 -3.49 -10.44
C LEU A 60 7.86 -4.69 -10.02
N GLU A 61 9.15 -4.73 -10.37
CA GLU A 61 10.04 -5.84 -10.01
C GLU A 61 10.18 -5.96 -8.49
N SER A 62 10.49 -4.85 -7.82
CA SER A 62 10.63 -4.83 -6.35
C SER A 62 9.32 -5.15 -5.65
N GLY A 63 8.18 -4.61 -6.11
CA GLY A 63 6.87 -4.94 -5.56
C GLY A 63 6.50 -6.43 -5.73
N ASN A 64 6.66 -6.97 -6.95
CA ASN A 64 6.34 -8.37 -7.25
C ASN A 64 7.22 -9.35 -6.45
N ILE A 65 8.51 -9.05 -6.31
CA ILE A 65 9.43 -9.88 -5.52
C ILE A 65 9.06 -9.79 -4.03
N ALA A 66 8.87 -8.58 -3.51
CA ALA A 66 8.62 -8.37 -2.08
C ALA A 66 7.34 -9.05 -1.60
N TYR A 67 6.20 -8.89 -2.29
CA TYR A 67 4.96 -9.53 -1.82
C TYR A 67 5.04 -11.06 -1.93
N LYS A 68 5.73 -11.61 -2.94
CA LYS A 68 5.93 -13.07 -3.06
C LYS A 68 6.84 -13.60 -1.96
N ILE A 69 7.86 -12.86 -1.55
CA ILE A 69 8.69 -13.20 -0.38
C ILE A 69 7.82 -13.20 0.87
N ALA A 70 7.04 -12.13 1.11
CA ALA A 70 6.13 -12.05 2.25
C ALA A 70 5.13 -13.22 2.29
N GLN A 71 4.59 -13.60 1.14
CA GLN A 71 3.67 -14.74 1.01
C GLN A 71 4.37 -16.08 1.26
N ARG A 72 5.45 -16.37 0.51
CA ARG A 72 6.05 -17.72 0.43
C ARG A 72 6.97 -18.04 1.59
N ILE A 73 7.67 -17.02 2.10
CA ILE A 73 8.63 -17.16 3.20
C ILE A 73 8.03 -16.62 4.50
N GLY A 74 7.35 -15.47 4.43
CA GLY A 74 6.73 -14.85 5.60
C GLY A 74 5.39 -15.44 6.04
N GLY A 75 4.80 -16.34 5.24
CA GLY A 75 3.50 -16.96 5.56
C GLY A 75 2.30 -16.02 5.47
N ALA A 76 2.48 -14.82 4.88
CA ALA A 76 1.39 -13.87 4.70
C ALA A 76 0.36 -14.38 3.68
N ILE A 77 -0.91 -14.04 3.90
CA ILE A 77 -1.96 -14.23 2.89
C ILE A 77 -1.90 -13.05 1.92
N ALA A 78 -1.78 -13.34 0.64
CA ALA A 78 -1.77 -12.33 -0.42
C ALA A 78 -3.14 -12.31 -1.10
N ILE A 79 -3.89 -11.22 -0.92
CA ILE A 79 -5.18 -10.97 -1.59
C ILE A 79 -4.93 -9.97 -2.73
N GLY A 80 -5.22 -10.37 -3.97
CA GLY A 80 -5.09 -9.49 -5.14
C GLY A 80 -4.67 -10.20 -6.43
N PRO A 81 -4.30 -9.43 -7.48
CA PRO A 81 -4.14 -7.97 -7.47
C PRO A 81 -5.47 -7.22 -7.31
N ILE A 82 -5.45 -6.13 -6.53
CA ILE A 82 -6.59 -5.22 -6.38
C ILE A 82 -6.30 -3.97 -7.21
N LEU A 83 -7.19 -3.61 -8.12
CA LEU A 83 -7.08 -2.39 -8.90
C LEU A 83 -7.63 -1.20 -8.12
N GLN A 84 -6.94 -0.06 -8.20
CA GLN A 84 -7.30 1.19 -7.54
C GLN A 84 -7.24 2.37 -8.52
N GLY A 85 -8.02 3.42 -8.24
CA GLY A 85 -8.09 4.63 -9.07
C GLY A 85 -9.08 4.58 -10.23
N LEU A 86 -9.91 3.53 -10.32
CA LEU A 86 -10.98 3.42 -11.32
C LEU A 86 -12.24 4.18 -10.89
N ALA A 87 -12.99 4.72 -11.86
CA ALA A 87 -14.27 5.39 -11.59
C ALA A 87 -15.36 4.44 -11.06
N LYS A 88 -15.25 3.15 -11.40
CA LYS A 88 -16.04 2.06 -10.82
C LYS A 88 -15.11 0.89 -10.53
N PRO A 89 -15.33 0.11 -9.46
CA PRO A 89 -14.47 -1.01 -9.13
C PRO A 89 -14.54 -2.09 -10.20
N ALA A 90 -13.37 -2.56 -10.60
CA ALA A 90 -13.18 -3.74 -11.42
C ALA A 90 -11.88 -4.38 -10.96
N ASN A 91 -11.83 -5.71 -10.90
CA ASN A 91 -10.63 -6.43 -10.47
C ASN A 91 -10.37 -7.60 -11.42
N ASP A 92 -9.10 -7.85 -11.67
CA ASP A 92 -8.64 -8.96 -12.49
C ASP A 92 -8.27 -10.16 -11.60
N LEU A 93 -8.61 -11.35 -12.06
CA LEU A 93 -8.31 -12.59 -11.36
C LEU A 93 -7.17 -13.31 -12.07
N SER A 94 -6.26 -13.88 -11.28
CA SER A 94 -5.25 -14.79 -11.84
C SER A 94 -5.93 -15.99 -12.50
N ARG A 95 -5.38 -16.44 -13.63
CA ARG A 95 -5.82 -17.67 -14.32
C ARG A 95 -5.82 -18.92 -13.43
N GLY A 96 -5.04 -18.92 -12.35
CA GLY A 96 -4.94 -20.01 -11.38
C GLY A 96 -5.67 -19.76 -10.07
N CYS A 97 -6.63 -18.82 -10.01
CA CYS A 97 -7.36 -18.52 -8.78
C CYS A 97 -8.24 -19.69 -8.32
N SER A 98 -8.34 -19.85 -7.01
CA SER A 98 -9.27 -20.78 -6.35
C SER A 98 -10.65 -20.14 -6.20
N ALA A 99 -11.67 -20.95 -5.88
CA ALA A 99 -13.01 -20.42 -5.54
C ALA A 99 -12.97 -19.46 -4.33
N GLU A 100 -12.05 -19.69 -3.39
CA GLU A 100 -11.84 -18.84 -2.23
C GLU A 100 -11.22 -17.48 -2.62
N ASP A 101 -10.24 -17.47 -3.53
CA ASP A 101 -9.68 -16.22 -4.06
C ASP A 101 -10.74 -15.39 -4.79
N ILE A 102 -11.63 -16.04 -5.53
CA ILE A 102 -12.76 -15.38 -6.21
C ILE A 102 -13.70 -14.75 -5.16
N LEU A 103 -14.04 -15.49 -4.10
CA LEU A 103 -14.90 -14.99 -3.02
C LEU A 103 -14.27 -13.76 -2.33
N HIS A 104 -12.99 -13.83 -1.99
CA HIS A 104 -12.26 -12.69 -1.42
C HIS A 104 -12.28 -11.48 -2.34
N MET A 105 -12.05 -11.67 -3.63
CA MET A 105 -12.05 -10.57 -4.60
C MET A 105 -13.44 -9.98 -4.84
N ILE A 106 -14.51 -10.79 -4.78
CA ILE A 106 -15.89 -10.28 -4.80
C ILE A 106 -16.13 -9.39 -3.57
N ALA A 107 -15.74 -9.85 -2.37
CA ALA A 107 -15.91 -9.08 -1.14
C ALA A 107 -15.15 -7.75 -1.20
N VAL A 108 -13.90 -7.76 -1.69
CA VAL A 108 -13.10 -6.54 -1.90
C VAL A 108 -13.77 -5.61 -2.91
N THR A 109 -14.22 -6.13 -4.05
CA THR A 109 -14.85 -5.31 -5.10
C THR A 109 -16.14 -4.66 -4.60
N ALA A 110 -16.93 -5.38 -3.79
CA ALA A 110 -18.13 -4.84 -3.15
C ALA A 110 -17.80 -3.72 -2.16
N ALA A 111 -16.77 -3.91 -1.32
CA ALA A 111 -16.31 -2.88 -0.38
C ALA A 111 -15.77 -1.63 -1.10
N GLN A 112 -15.07 -1.80 -2.22
CA GLN A 112 -14.63 -0.68 -3.07
C GLN A 112 -15.82 0.08 -3.66
N ALA A 113 -16.91 -0.61 -4.03
CA ALA A 113 -18.11 0.02 -4.57
C ALA A 113 -18.84 0.83 -3.50
N ASP A 114 -18.94 0.28 -2.29
CA ASP A 114 -19.54 0.94 -1.14
C ASP A 114 -18.76 2.21 -0.74
N ALA A 115 -17.42 2.13 -0.70
CA ALA A 115 -16.56 3.27 -0.40
C ALA A 115 -16.65 4.43 -1.41
N LEU A 116 -17.06 4.16 -2.65
CA LEU A 116 -17.31 5.17 -3.70
C LEU A 116 -18.74 5.70 -3.68
N SER A 117 -19.66 5.06 -2.95
CA SER A 117 -21.04 5.51 -2.87
C SER A 117 -21.14 6.82 -2.08
N PRO A 118 -22.05 7.74 -2.45
CA PRO A 118 -22.32 8.91 -1.64
C PRO A 118 -22.80 8.44 -0.27
N LYS A 119 -22.08 8.82 0.80
CA LYS A 119 -22.58 8.57 2.16
C LYS A 119 -23.91 9.32 2.30
N GLU A 120 -24.98 8.60 2.68
CA GLU A 120 -26.22 9.24 3.07
C GLU A 120 -25.89 10.25 4.18
N THR A 121 -26.14 11.53 3.94
CA THR A 121 -26.03 12.54 4.98
C THR A 121 -27.05 12.19 6.06
N GLU A 122 -26.59 11.89 7.28
CA GLU A 122 -27.48 11.79 8.43
C GLU A 122 -28.39 13.03 8.46
N PRO A 123 -29.71 12.87 8.61
CA PRO A 123 -30.60 14.02 8.72
C PRO A 123 -30.19 14.83 9.95
N ALA A 124 -29.86 16.10 9.73
CA ALA A 124 -29.56 17.05 10.80
C ALA A 124 -30.71 17.03 11.82
N THR A 125 -30.40 16.62 13.05
CA THR A 125 -31.31 16.68 14.22
C THR A 125 -31.49 18.11 14.71
#